data_AF-A0A2V9XPR2-F1
#
_entry.id   AF-A0A2V9XPR2-F1
#
_cell.length_a   1.000
_cell.length_b   1.000
_cell.length_c   1.000
_cell.angle_alpha   90.00
_cell.angle_beta   90.00
_cell.angle_gamma   90.00
#
_symmetry.space_group_name_H-M   'P 1'
#
loop_
_entity.id
_entity.type
_entity.pdbx_description
1 polymer ?
#
loop_
_entity_poly.entity_id
_entity_poly.type
_entity_poly.pdbx_seq_one_letter_code
_entity_poly.pdbx_strand_id
1 'polypeptide(L)'
;MLGSSGLKRWRENYYGSAILAALAKPIGLVCRQVSTQLERKVRKNGVTVPLPNGRTLRLARDSGVGMASLLFWRGFEGYEPETSKTLRFFFERADTFVDVGANYGFYSVLSAQWNSSLRVVAFEPVPQIYAGLLRNLVLNGLERRVAAYQIALADHTGTATFYLPRSEGKDFETTGTLVSESWQTRKRSPQIEVETARFDDFEQSHSMKVDLVKIDVEDLEADVLKGMQQTILRDRPFIVCEILPREHGNEKTREMVKALGYTAYWITNCGYIPVSRFDADRSSSKDFLLSPVCVAGDVVNDLEAFWELRQTSCLLAS
;
A
#
# COMPACT_ATOMS: atom_id res chain seq x y z
N MET A 1 26.63 35.41 14.37
CA MET A 1 25.44 34.97 15.12
C MET A 1 24.28 35.89 14.77
N LEU A 2 23.46 35.54 13.78
CA LEU A 2 22.20 36.25 13.50
C LEU A 2 21.13 35.64 14.41
N GLY A 3 20.74 36.38 15.45
CA GLY A 3 19.72 35.95 16.39
C GLY A 3 18.36 35.73 15.71
N SER A 4 17.52 34.90 16.31
CA SER A 4 16.15 34.57 15.87
C SER A 4 15.26 35.79 15.59
N SER A 5 15.61 36.97 16.13
CA SER A 5 14.97 38.26 15.86
C SER A 5 15.28 38.83 14.46
N GLY A 6 16.46 38.57 13.89
CA GLY A 6 16.87 39.08 12.58
C GLY A 6 16.16 38.39 11.41
N LEU A 7 15.97 37.06 11.50
CA LEU A 7 15.20 36.31 10.49
C LEU A 7 13.71 36.67 10.51
N LYS A 8 13.12 36.88 11.69
CA LYS A 8 11.72 37.29 11.83
C LYS A 8 11.46 38.66 11.18
N ARG A 9 12.34 39.62 11.45
CA ARG A 9 12.27 40.99 10.92
C ARG A 9 12.55 41.07 9.41
N TRP A 10 13.32 40.14 8.85
CA TRP A 10 13.52 40.02 7.40
C TRP A 10 12.32 39.37 6.69
N ARG A 11 11.67 38.39 7.33
CA ARG A 11 10.46 37.73 6.82
C ARG A 11 9.23 38.64 6.83
N GLU A 12 9.15 39.57 7.78
CA GLU A 12 8.12 40.61 7.90
C GLU A 12 8.42 41.85 7.01
N ASN A 13 9.59 41.90 6.38
CA ASN A 13 9.94 42.99 5.48
C ASN A 13 9.26 42.77 4.13
N TYR A 14 8.28 43.63 3.80
CA TYR A 14 7.43 43.53 2.60
C TYR A 14 8.23 43.31 1.31
N TYR A 15 9.41 43.92 1.19
CA TYR A 15 10.28 43.76 0.02
C TYR A 15 10.95 42.38 -0.06
N GLY A 16 11.31 41.76 1.08
CA GLY A 16 11.90 40.42 1.13
C GLY A 16 10.88 39.33 0.79
N SER A 17 9.65 39.45 1.32
CA SER A 17 8.54 38.55 0.99
C SER A 17 8.05 38.72 -0.46
N ALA A 18 8.04 39.95 -0.99
CA ALA A 18 7.72 40.23 -2.39
C ALA A 18 8.75 39.64 -3.37
N ILE A 19 10.05 39.72 -3.07
CA ILE A 19 11.10 39.11 -3.90
C ILE A 19 10.99 37.58 -3.88
N LEU A 20 10.78 36.97 -2.72
CA LEU A 20 10.59 35.52 -2.61
C LEU A 20 9.33 35.05 -3.35
N ALA A 21 8.22 35.79 -3.25
CA ALA A 21 7.00 35.49 -4.00
C ALA A 21 7.17 35.68 -5.51
N ALA A 22 7.94 36.70 -5.92
CA ALA A 22 8.26 36.97 -7.33
C ALA A 22 9.15 35.89 -7.95
N LEU A 23 10.02 35.24 -7.16
CA LEU A 23 10.82 34.08 -7.57
C LEU A 23 10.06 32.75 -7.47
N ALA A 24 9.12 32.63 -6.54
CA ALA A 24 8.34 31.40 -6.34
C ALA A 24 7.46 31.04 -7.54
N LYS A 25 6.86 32.03 -8.22
CA LYS A 25 6.07 31.80 -9.43
C LYS A 25 6.88 31.22 -10.61
N PRO A 26 8.01 31.83 -11.05
CA PRO A 26 8.82 31.28 -12.13
C PRO A 26 9.47 29.95 -11.76
N ILE A 27 9.94 29.78 -10.51
CA ILE A 27 10.43 28.48 -10.02
C ILE A 27 9.30 27.43 -10.06
N GLY A 28 8.11 27.78 -9.60
CA GLY A 28 6.95 26.89 -9.65
C GLY A 28 6.54 26.52 -11.07
N LEU A 29 6.63 27.44 -12.03
CA LEU A 29 6.38 27.17 -13.45
C LEU A 29 7.43 26.25 -14.07
N VAL A 30 8.72 26.47 -13.76
CA VAL A 30 9.81 25.59 -14.19
C VAL A 30 9.65 24.19 -13.57
N CYS A 31 9.37 24.09 -12.27
CA CYS A 31 9.09 22.82 -11.61
C CYS A 31 7.89 22.09 -12.23
N ARG A 32 6.81 22.81 -12.56
CA ARG A 32 5.66 22.23 -13.29
C ARG A 32 6.05 21.76 -14.68
N GLN A 33 6.79 22.56 -15.45
CA GLN A 33 7.24 22.16 -16.79
C GLN A 33 8.15 20.94 -16.75
N VAL A 34 9.08 20.88 -15.79
CA VAL A 34 9.95 19.72 -15.56
C VAL A 34 9.11 18.50 -15.17
N SER A 35 8.17 18.64 -14.21
CA SER A 35 7.23 17.57 -13.84
C SER A 35 6.46 17.06 -15.06
N THR A 36 5.87 17.96 -15.87
CA THR A 36 5.11 17.58 -17.06
C THR A 36 5.98 16.91 -18.13
N GLN A 37 7.21 17.39 -18.36
CA GLN A 37 8.13 16.72 -19.29
C GLN A 37 8.56 15.34 -18.81
N LEU A 38 8.65 15.13 -17.51
CA LEU A 38 9.02 13.86 -16.91
C LEU A 38 7.86 12.89 -16.84
N GLU A 39 6.67 13.33 -16.46
CA GLU A 39 5.44 12.56 -16.62
C GLU A 39 5.31 12.12 -18.08
N ARG A 40 5.62 12.98 -19.06
CA ARG A 40 5.70 12.58 -20.48
C ARG A 40 6.77 11.54 -20.75
N LYS A 41 7.93 11.59 -20.11
CA LYS A 41 9.03 10.61 -20.27
C LYS A 41 8.68 9.26 -19.64
N VAL A 42 8.13 9.25 -18.44
CA VAL A 42 7.58 8.08 -17.74
C VAL A 42 6.43 7.48 -18.54
N ARG A 43 5.48 8.29 -19.02
CA ARG A 43 4.40 7.86 -19.92
C ARG A 43 4.87 7.37 -21.27
N LYS A 44 6.12 7.66 -21.68
CA LYS A 44 6.71 7.15 -22.92
C LYS A 44 7.42 5.82 -22.70
N ASN A 45 8.16 5.68 -21.61
CA ASN A 45 9.16 4.62 -21.45
C ASN A 45 8.91 3.65 -20.28
N GLY A 46 7.94 3.93 -19.40
CA GLY A 46 7.83 3.25 -18.12
C GLY A 46 8.94 3.64 -17.15
N VAL A 47 9.11 2.85 -16.11
CA VAL A 47 10.09 3.05 -15.06
C VAL A 47 10.88 1.77 -14.85
N THR A 48 12.19 1.92 -14.65
CA THR A 48 13.12 0.82 -14.40
C THR A 48 14.00 1.24 -13.25
N VAL A 49 14.00 0.45 -12.17
CA VAL A 49 14.66 0.77 -10.92
C VAL A 49 15.57 -0.39 -10.52
N PRO A 50 16.88 -0.17 -10.34
CA PRO A 50 17.77 -1.20 -9.81
C PRO A 50 17.43 -1.49 -8.34
N LEU A 51 17.48 -2.76 -7.97
CA LEU A 51 17.32 -3.22 -6.59
C LEU A 51 18.70 -3.57 -5.99
N PRO A 52 18.88 -3.48 -4.66
CA PRO A 52 20.16 -3.78 -4.01
C PRO A 52 20.66 -5.21 -4.22
N ASN A 53 19.75 -6.15 -4.50
CA ASN A 53 20.08 -7.55 -4.78
C ASN A 53 20.54 -7.80 -6.24
N GLY A 54 20.83 -6.75 -7.01
CA GLY A 54 21.29 -6.83 -8.41
C GLY A 54 20.18 -7.08 -9.43
N ARG A 55 18.92 -7.24 -8.99
CA ARG A 55 17.76 -7.34 -9.89
C ARG A 55 17.21 -5.96 -10.23
N THR A 56 16.14 -5.93 -11.00
CA THR A 56 15.52 -4.70 -11.46
C THR A 56 14.02 -4.81 -11.36
N LEU A 57 13.38 -3.76 -10.84
CA LEU A 57 11.94 -3.58 -10.87
C LEU A 57 11.58 -2.74 -12.08
N ARG A 58 10.64 -3.23 -12.90
CA ARG A 58 10.14 -2.51 -14.08
C ARG A 58 8.65 -2.29 -13.98
N LEU A 59 8.18 -1.08 -14.27
CA LEU A 59 6.76 -0.76 -14.40
C LEU A 59 6.50 -0.18 -15.78
N ALA A 60 5.38 -0.58 -16.38
CA ALA A 60 4.94 -0.09 -17.67
C ALA A 60 4.56 1.39 -17.61
N ARG A 61 4.57 2.04 -18.77
CA ARG A 61 4.36 3.49 -18.94
C ARG A 61 3.00 4.02 -18.46
N ASP A 62 2.04 3.13 -18.32
CA ASP A 62 0.66 3.39 -17.90
C ASP A 62 0.37 2.89 -16.49
N SER A 63 1.40 2.47 -15.74
CA SER A 63 1.27 1.99 -14.37
C SER A 63 1.42 3.14 -13.37
N GLY A 64 0.31 3.80 -13.04
CA GLY A 64 0.22 4.85 -12.01
C GLY A 64 1.31 5.92 -12.09
N VAL A 65 1.07 7.02 -12.80
CA VAL A 65 2.09 8.03 -13.11
C VAL A 65 2.68 8.67 -11.85
N GLY A 66 1.90 8.89 -10.80
CA GLY A 66 2.36 9.37 -9.50
C GLY A 66 3.39 8.44 -8.85
N MET A 67 3.05 7.17 -8.66
CA MET A 67 3.96 6.14 -8.14
C MET A 67 5.20 5.98 -9.03
N ALA A 68 5.00 5.83 -10.34
CA ALA A 68 6.09 5.69 -11.30
C ALA A 68 7.05 6.91 -11.24
N SER A 69 6.53 8.13 -11.11
CA SER A 69 7.34 9.34 -10.98
C SER A 69 8.16 9.34 -9.69
N LEU A 70 7.58 8.91 -8.57
CA LEU A 70 8.31 8.77 -7.31
C LEU A 70 9.46 7.76 -7.42
N LEU A 71 9.19 6.60 -8.03
CA LEU A 71 10.18 5.55 -8.27
C LEU A 71 11.30 6.00 -9.21
N PHE A 72 10.96 6.74 -10.27
CA PHE A 72 11.93 7.31 -11.20
C PHE A 72 12.91 8.26 -10.49
N TRP A 73 12.43 9.08 -9.56
CA TRP A 73 13.23 10.10 -8.90
C TRP A 73 14.02 9.60 -7.70
N ARG A 74 13.40 8.73 -6.89
CA ARG A 74 13.91 8.34 -5.57
C ARG A 74 14.32 6.87 -5.52
N GLY A 75 14.25 6.16 -6.65
CA GLY A 75 14.51 4.72 -6.69
C GLY A 75 13.40 3.93 -5.99
N PHE A 76 13.71 2.70 -5.59
CA PHE A 76 12.70 1.75 -5.09
C PHE A 76 12.14 2.14 -3.72
N GLU A 77 12.81 3.04 -3.00
CA GLU A 77 12.35 3.62 -1.73
C GLU A 77 11.50 4.90 -1.94
N GLY A 78 11.22 5.27 -3.19
CA GLY A 78 10.48 6.48 -3.51
C GLY A 78 8.99 6.43 -3.20
N TYR A 79 8.42 5.23 -3.17
CA TYR A 79 7.01 4.99 -2.98
C TYR A 79 6.79 4.30 -1.63
N GLU A 80 6.00 4.94 -0.75
CA GLU A 80 5.69 4.46 0.61
C GLU A 80 6.92 3.88 1.35
N PRO A 81 7.95 4.70 1.63
CA PRO A 81 9.26 4.22 2.06
C PRO A 81 9.21 3.36 3.33
N GLU A 82 8.42 3.76 4.33
CA GLU A 82 8.30 3.05 5.60
C GLU A 82 7.57 1.70 5.43
N THR A 83 6.52 1.68 4.61
CA THR A 83 5.74 0.48 4.28
C THR A 83 6.57 -0.50 3.46
N SER A 84 7.25 -0.01 2.42
CA SER A 84 8.21 -0.77 1.60
C SER A 84 9.34 -1.33 2.44
N LYS A 85 9.90 -0.58 3.40
CA LYS A 85 10.92 -1.07 4.32
C LYS A 85 10.37 -2.21 5.20
N THR A 86 9.16 -2.05 5.73
CA THR A 86 8.50 -3.05 6.57
C THR A 86 8.26 -4.36 5.83
N LEU A 87 7.69 -4.28 4.62
CA LEU A 87 7.40 -5.46 3.81
C LEU A 87 8.67 -6.20 3.39
N ARG A 88 9.73 -5.48 2.99
CA ARG A 88 11.00 -6.10 2.57
C ARG A 88 11.65 -6.93 3.68
N PHE A 89 11.57 -6.48 4.93
CA PHE A 89 12.02 -7.27 6.07
C PHE A 89 11.31 -8.63 6.12
N PHE A 90 10.00 -8.66 5.91
CA PHE A 90 9.21 -9.89 5.89
C PHE A 90 9.38 -10.70 4.61
N PHE A 91 9.60 -10.09 3.44
CA PHE A 91 9.86 -10.81 2.19
C PHE A 91 11.06 -11.75 2.26
N GLU A 92 12.05 -11.42 3.10
CA GLU A 92 13.24 -12.24 3.32
C GLU A 92 12.98 -13.46 4.21
N ARG A 93 11.87 -13.48 4.94
CA ARG A 93 11.58 -14.44 6.02
C ARG A 93 10.28 -15.23 5.81
N ALA A 94 9.35 -14.71 5.01
CA ALA A 94 8.07 -15.33 4.69
C ALA A 94 8.19 -16.30 3.51
N ASP A 95 7.38 -17.36 3.53
CA ASP A 95 7.27 -18.30 2.41
C ASP A 95 6.18 -17.88 1.40
N THR A 96 5.09 -17.30 1.90
CA THR A 96 3.96 -16.82 1.09
C THR A 96 3.58 -15.38 1.43
N PHE A 97 3.42 -14.57 0.38
CA PHE A 97 2.90 -13.21 0.43
C PHE A 97 1.59 -13.10 -0.36
N VAL A 98 0.56 -12.54 0.28
CA VAL A 98 -0.72 -12.21 -0.34
C VAL A 98 -0.85 -10.69 -0.48
N ASP A 99 -1.02 -10.20 -1.70
CA ASP A 99 -1.15 -8.78 -2.06
C ASP A 99 -2.62 -8.47 -2.40
N VAL A 100 -3.36 -7.89 -1.46
CA VAL A 100 -4.80 -7.61 -1.60
C VAL A 100 -5.00 -6.15 -1.97
N GLY A 101 -5.65 -5.90 -3.11
CA GLY A 101 -5.67 -4.57 -3.72
C GLY A 101 -4.34 -4.26 -4.40
N ALA A 102 -3.81 -5.24 -5.14
CA ALA A 102 -2.47 -5.20 -5.70
C ALA A 102 -2.24 -4.05 -6.70
N ASN A 103 -3.32 -3.40 -7.18
CA ASN A 103 -3.28 -2.28 -8.10
C ASN A 103 -2.44 -2.65 -9.34
N TYR A 104 -1.53 -1.79 -9.82
CA TYR A 104 -0.60 -2.11 -10.91
C TYR A 104 0.49 -3.14 -10.54
N GLY A 105 0.42 -3.77 -9.37
CA GLY A 105 1.29 -4.87 -8.95
C GLY A 105 2.66 -4.44 -8.43
N PHE A 106 2.79 -3.24 -7.85
CA PHE A 106 4.09 -2.77 -7.35
C PHE A 106 4.68 -3.71 -6.30
N TYR A 107 3.93 -4.01 -5.24
CA TYR A 107 4.38 -4.90 -4.17
C TYR A 107 4.49 -6.36 -4.63
N SER A 108 3.59 -6.81 -5.51
CA SER A 108 3.70 -8.09 -6.20
C SER A 108 5.02 -8.27 -6.98
N VAL A 109 5.42 -7.26 -7.77
CA VAL A 109 6.68 -7.28 -8.52
C VAL A 109 7.88 -7.13 -7.57
N LEU A 110 7.82 -6.17 -6.65
CA LEU A 110 8.89 -5.90 -5.70
C LEU A 110 9.23 -7.14 -4.88
N SER A 111 8.21 -7.79 -4.30
CA SER A 111 8.36 -8.99 -3.47
C SER A 111 9.00 -10.15 -4.24
N ALA A 112 8.49 -10.47 -5.43
CA ALA A 112 9.01 -11.55 -6.27
C ALA A 112 10.41 -11.28 -6.83
N GLN A 113 10.76 -10.00 -7.07
CA GLN A 113 12.13 -9.61 -7.39
C GLN A 113 13.04 -9.64 -6.17
N TRP A 114 12.54 -9.27 -4.98
CA TRP A 114 13.31 -9.24 -3.73
C TRP A 114 13.74 -10.65 -3.32
N ASN A 115 12.80 -11.59 -3.32
CA ASN A 115 13.03 -12.99 -2.96
C ASN A 115 12.54 -13.92 -4.09
N SER A 116 13.44 -14.74 -4.66
CA SER A 116 13.07 -15.71 -5.70
C SER A 116 12.22 -16.88 -5.21
N SER A 117 12.26 -17.17 -3.91
CA SER A 117 11.57 -18.31 -3.32
C SER A 117 10.20 -17.94 -2.75
N LEU A 118 9.95 -16.65 -2.53
CA LEU A 118 8.67 -16.16 -2.02
C LEU A 118 7.55 -16.45 -3.04
N ARG A 119 6.54 -17.20 -2.58
CA ARG A 119 5.30 -17.41 -3.34
C ARG A 119 4.43 -16.17 -3.21
N VAL A 120 4.00 -15.60 -4.33
CA VAL A 120 3.20 -14.37 -4.34
C VAL A 120 1.84 -14.63 -4.98
N VAL A 121 0.79 -14.21 -4.27
CA VAL A 121 -0.60 -14.27 -4.73
C VAL A 121 -1.18 -12.86 -4.69
N ALA A 122 -1.67 -12.36 -5.82
CA ALA A 122 -2.13 -10.98 -5.98
C ALA A 122 -3.60 -10.92 -6.38
N PHE A 123 -4.35 -10.01 -5.77
CA PHE A 123 -5.77 -9.79 -6.03
C PHE A 123 -6.02 -8.34 -6.43
N GLU A 124 -6.55 -8.11 -7.62
CA GLU A 124 -6.92 -6.78 -8.12
C GLU A 124 -8.25 -6.86 -8.91
N PRO A 125 -9.35 -6.28 -8.41
CA PRO A 125 -10.66 -6.44 -9.04
C PRO A 125 -10.87 -5.62 -10.31
N VAL A 126 -10.20 -4.48 -10.47
CA VAL A 126 -10.51 -3.55 -11.56
C VAL A 126 -9.87 -4.04 -12.87
N PRO A 127 -10.64 -4.41 -13.91
CA PRO A 127 -10.11 -5.08 -15.10
C PRO A 127 -8.96 -4.33 -15.78
N GLN A 128 -9.05 -3.00 -15.87
CA GLN A 128 -8.03 -2.17 -16.51
C GLN A 128 -6.72 -2.14 -15.71
N ILE A 129 -6.82 -2.11 -14.39
CA ILE A 129 -5.69 -2.10 -13.46
C ILE A 129 -5.06 -3.49 -13.39
N TYR A 130 -5.89 -4.54 -13.27
CA TYR A 130 -5.47 -5.95 -13.35
C TYR A 130 -4.69 -6.25 -14.64
N ALA A 131 -5.17 -5.76 -15.79
CA ALA A 131 -4.42 -5.88 -17.04
C ALA A 131 -3.04 -5.19 -16.97
N GLY A 132 -2.94 -4.07 -16.25
CA GLY A 132 -1.68 -3.37 -15.96
C GLY A 132 -0.75 -4.17 -15.06
N LEU A 133 -1.28 -4.78 -14.00
CA LEU A 133 -0.57 -5.74 -13.16
C LEU A 133 0.02 -6.87 -14.02
N LEU A 134 -0.78 -7.52 -14.86
CA LEU A 134 -0.30 -8.59 -15.74
C LEU A 134 0.82 -8.12 -16.69
N ARG A 135 0.69 -6.91 -17.26
CA ARG A 135 1.76 -6.31 -18.08
C ARG A 135 3.06 -6.15 -17.29
N ASN A 136 2.97 -5.70 -16.04
CA ASN A 136 4.13 -5.54 -15.17
C ASN A 136 4.75 -6.89 -14.78
N LEU A 137 3.96 -7.93 -14.53
CA LEU A 137 4.48 -9.28 -14.30
C LEU A 137 5.29 -9.77 -15.50
N VAL A 138 4.74 -9.66 -16.72
CA VAL A 138 5.42 -10.07 -17.96
C VAL A 138 6.70 -9.25 -18.18
N LEU A 139 6.66 -7.94 -17.95
CA LEU A 139 7.82 -7.06 -18.11
C LEU A 139 9.01 -7.43 -17.22
N ASN A 140 8.73 -8.12 -16.10
CA ASN A 140 9.71 -8.60 -15.13
C ASN A 140 10.00 -10.10 -15.25
N GLY A 141 9.36 -10.84 -16.17
CA GLY A 141 9.49 -12.30 -16.31
C GLY A 141 8.91 -13.07 -15.12
N LEU A 142 7.82 -12.55 -14.54
CA LEU A 142 7.21 -13.05 -13.31
C LEU A 142 5.86 -13.76 -13.53
N GLU A 143 5.39 -13.88 -14.77
CA GLU A 143 4.07 -14.44 -15.11
C GLU A 143 3.86 -15.90 -14.67
N ARG A 144 4.95 -16.64 -14.40
CA ARG A 144 4.91 -18.00 -13.84
C ARG A 144 5.19 -18.06 -12.34
N ARG A 145 5.56 -16.94 -11.72
CA ARG A 145 6.00 -16.85 -10.32
C ARG A 145 4.99 -16.15 -9.42
N VAL A 146 4.21 -15.23 -9.98
CA VAL A 146 3.14 -14.52 -9.28
C VAL A 146 1.79 -15.02 -9.82
N ALA A 147 0.95 -15.54 -8.94
CA ALA A 147 -0.42 -15.91 -9.28
C ALA A 147 -1.32 -14.69 -9.05
N ALA A 148 -1.84 -14.11 -10.13
CA ALA A 148 -2.71 -12.94 -10.05
C ALA A 148 -4.16 -13.30 -10.39
N TYR A 149 -5.11 -12.73 -9.65
CA TYR A 149 -6.54 -12.98 -9.82
C TYR A 149 -7.31 -11.66 -9.91
N GLN A 150 -8.23 -11.60 -10.87
CA GLN A 150 -9.10 -10.44 -11.07
C GLN A 150 -10.32 -10.50 -10.13
N ILE A 151 -10.07 -10.50 -8.82
CA ILE A 151 -11.08 -10.75 -7.79
C ILE A 151 -10.92 -9.70 -6.68
N ALA A 152 -12.02 -9.17 -6.17
CA ALA A 152 -12.06 -8.40 -4.93
C ALA A 152 -12.19 -9.38 -3.75
N LEU A 153 -11.23 -9.38 -2.83
CA LEU A 153 -11.44 -10.10 -1.58
C LEU A 153 -12.46 -9.34 -0.72
N ALA A 154 -13.41 -10.06 -0.16
CA ALA A 154 -14.50 -9.53 0.64
C ALA A 154 -14.98 -10.57 1.67
N ASP A 155 -16.03 -10.23 2.43
CA ASP A 155 -16.65 -11.13 3.40
C ASP A 155 -17.66 -12.12 2.79
N HIS A 156 -17.82 -12.11 1.47
CA HIS A 156 -18.71 -12.98 0.71
C HIS A 156 -18.11 -13.32 -0.67
N THR A 157 -18.59 -14.42 -1.24
CA THR A 157 -18.25 -14.88 -2.60
C THR A 157 -19.43 -14.60 -3.53
N GLY A 158 -19.18 -14.00 -4.70
CA GLY A 158 -20.22 -13.62 -5.64
C GLY A 158 -19.80 -12.48 -6.57
N THR A 159 -20.68 -11.50 -6.75
CA THR A 159 -20.36 -10.26 -7.47
C THR A 159 -20.76 -9.05 -6.63
N ALA A 160 -20.06 -7.93 -6.85
CA ALA A 160 -20.38 -6.66 -6.20
C ALA A 160 -20.17 -5.49 -7.15
N THR A 161 -20.88 -4.39 -6.87
CA THR A 161 -20.73 -3.13 -7.62
C THR A 161 -19.54 -2.35 -7.07
N PHE A 162 -18.54 -2.13 -7.92
CA PHE A 162 -17.36 -1.32 -7.63
C PHE A 162 -17.54 0.08 -8.21
N TYR A 163 -17.31 1.09 -7.38
CA TYR A 163 -17.40 2.50 -7.73
C TYR A 163 -15.99 3.02 -8.04
N LEU A 164 -15.79 3.38 -9.31
CA LEU A 164 -14.52 3.96 -9.75
C LEU A 164 -14.51 5.46 -9.50
N PRO A 165 -13.40 6.04 -9.03
CA PRO A 165 -13.27 7.48 -8.91
C PRO A 165 -13.43 8.14 -10.27
N ARG A 166 -14.10 9.30 -10.29
CA ARG A 166 -14.29 10.07 -11.52
C ARG A 166 -12.96 10.66 -11.96
N SER A 167 -12.29 10.03 -12.93
CA SER A 167 -11.11 10.59 -13.59
C SER A 167 -11.53 11.37 -14.83
N GLU A 168 -11.10 12.64 -14.94
CA GLU A 168 -11.17 13.41 -16.20
C GLU A 168 -9.99 13.08 -17.14
N GLY A 169 -9.23 12.02 -16.85
CA GLY A 169 -8.11 11.52 -17.63
C GLY A 169 -8.01 9.98 -17.66
N LYS A 170 -6.97 9.44 -18.30
CA LYS A 170 -6.70 7.99 -18.39
C LYS A 170 -6.01 7.41 -17.15
N ASP A 171 -5.78 8.24 -16.13
CA ASP A 171 -5.07 7.84 -14.92
C ASP A 171 -6.12 7.49 -13.86
N PHE A 172 -6.34 6.20 -13.67
CA PHE A 172 -7.01 5.65 -12.48
C PHE A 172 -5.95 5.46 -11.40
N GLU A 173 -5.36 6.57 -10.95
CA GLU A 173 -4.40 6.59 -9.85
C GLU A 173 -5.06 6.42 -8.49
N THR A 174 -6.38 6.49 -8.45
CA THR A 174 -7.18 6.33 -7.24
C THR A 174 -7.89 4.98 -7.28
N THR A 175 -7.59 4.20 -6.25
CA THR A 175 -8.30 3.01 -5.81
C THR A 175 -9.79 3.33 -5.72
N GLY A 176 -10.60 2.55 -6.44
CA GLY A 176 -12.05 2.59 -6.27
C GLY A 176 -12.48 1.81 -5.03
N THR A 177 -13.77 1.82 -4.75
CA THR A 177 -14.34 1.25 -3.51
C THR A 177 -15.62 0.47 -3.82
N LEU A 178 -15.93 -0.56 -3.04
CA LEU A 178 -17.24 -1.25 -3.09
C LEU A 178 -18.31 -0.55 -2.25
N VAL A 179 -17.95 0.49 -1.49
CA VAL A 179 -18.87 1.14 -0.55
C VAL A 179 -19.75 2.15 -1.28
N SER A 180 -21.07 1.91 -1.29
CA SER A 180 -22.09 2.74 -1.95
C SER A 180 -22.27 4.14 -1.34
N GLU A 181 -21.72 4.39 -0.15
CA GLU A 181 -21.78 5.67 0.59
C GLU A 181 -20.40 6.31 0.85
N SER A 182 -19.35 5.86 0.15
CA SER A 182 -18.02 6.48 0.25
C SER A 182 -18.01 7.91 -0.32
N TRP A 183 -16.99 8.72 0.03
CA TRP A 183 -16.77 10.04 -0.58
C TRP A 183 -16.69 10.01 -2.12
N GLN A 184 -16.42 8.83 -2.68
CA GLN A 184 -16.35 8.56 -4.12
C GLN A 184 -17.73 8.34 -4.76
N THR A 185 -18.83 8.17 -4.00
CA THR A 185 -20.18 7.93 -4.53
C THR A 185 -20.97 9.20 -4.86
N ARG A 186 -20.29 10.30 -5.22
CA ARG A 186 -20.94 11.50 -5.77
C ARG A 186 -21.68 11.20 -7.09
N LYS A 187 -22.91 10.64 -7.02
CA LYS A 187 -24.01 10.51 -8.02
C LYS A 187 -23.69 10.29 -9.53
N ARG A 188 -22.42 10.11 -9.95
CA ARG A 188 -21.93 10.08 -11.34
C ARG A 188 -20.59 9.35 -11.51
N SER A 189 -20.14 8.60 -10.50
CA SER A 189 -18.94 7.78 -10.59
C SER A 189 -19.21 6.55 -11.46
N PRO A 190 -18.33 6.19 -12.41
CA PRO A 190 -18.49 4.97 -13.19
C PRO A 190 -18.61 3.75 -12.26
N GLN A 191 -19.55 2.87 -12.57
CA GLN A 191 -19.76 1.62 -11.85
C GLN A 191 -19.33 0.47 -12.74
N ILE A 192 -18.66 -0.51 -12.15
CA ILE A 192 -18.35 -1.79 -12.78
C ILE A 192 -18.81 -2.92 -11.86
N GLU A 193 -19.19 -4.05 -12.43
CA GLU A 193 -19.40 -5.27 -11.66
C GLU A 193 -18.07 -6.03 -11.58
N VAL A 194 -17.71 -6.48 -10.38
CA VAL A 194 -16.49 -7.25 -10.13
C VAL A 194 -16.83 -8.54 -9.42
N GLU A 195 -16.03 -9.57 -9.66
CA GLU A 195 -16.09 -10.82 -8.91
C GLU A 195 -15.56 -10.61 -7.50
N THR A 196 -16.26 -11.15 -6.51
CA THR A 196 -15.85 -11.14 -5.10
C THR A 196 -15.62 -12.56 -4.61
N ALA A 197 -14.66 -12.71 -3.70
CA ALA A 197 -14.42 -13.98 -3.01
C ALA A 197 -14.06 -13.75 -1.55
N ARG A 198 -14.54 -14.65 -0.67
CA ARG A 198 -13.88 -14.87 0.62
C ARG A 198 -12.57 -15.59 0.36
N PHE A 199 -11.49 -15.12 0.97
CA PHE A 199 -10.21 -15.81 0.85
C PHE A 199 -10.29 -17.24 1.42
N ASP A 200 -11.01 -17.42 2.54
CA ASP A 200 -11.21 -18.75 3.15
C ASP A 200 -11.93 -19.73 2.20
N ASP A 201 -12.78 -19.24 1.28
CA ASP A 201 -13.41 -20.08 0.25
C ASP A 201 -12.43 -20.34 -0.91
N PHE A 202 -11.71 -19.30 -1.35
CA PHE A 202 -10.70 -19.38 -2.40
C PHE A 202 -9.60 -20.40 -2.07
N GLU A 203 -9.14 -20.41 -0.82
CA GLU A 203 -8.06 -21.28 -0.35
C GLU A 203 -8.43 -22.77 -0.40
N GLN A 204 -9.71 -23.14 -0.35
CA GLN A 204 -10.14 -24.55 -0.45
C GLN A 204 -9.71 -25.19 -1.78
N SER A 205 -9.63 -24.39 -2.84
CA SER A 205 -9.15 -24.82 -4.16
C SER A 205 -7.67 -24.47 -4.41
N HIS A 206 -7.08 -23.62 -3.59
CA HIS A 206 -5.73 -23.08 -3.73
C HIS A 206 -4.96 -23.15 -2.41
N SER A 207 -4.91 -24.33 -1.78
CA SER A 207 -4.33 -24.47 -0.45
C SER A 207 -2.91 -23.88 -0.36
N MET A 208 -2.72 -23.02 0.64
CA MET A 208 -1.44 -22.39 0.94
C MET A 208 -1.37 -22.07 2.44
N LYS A 209 -0.16 -21.95 2.97
CA LYS A 209 0.07 -21.30 4.27
C LYS A 209 0.37 -19.84 3.99
N VAL A 210 -0.26 -18.91 4.72
CA VAL A 210 -0.06 -17.47 4.57
C VAL A 210 0.82 -16.92 5.69
N ASP A 211 1.94 -16.28 5.33
CA ASP A 211 2.87 -15.69 6.33
C ASP A 211 2.82 -14.17 6.36
N LEU A 212 2.55 -13.55 5.22
CA LEU A 212 2.49 -12.10 5.07
C LEU A 212 1.31 -11.71 4.19
N VAL A 213 0.58 -10.68 4.58
CA VAL A 213 -0.49 -10.07 3.80
C VAL A 213 -0.27 -8.57 3.69
N LYS A 214 -0.46 -7.99 2.51
CA LYS A 214 -0.75 -6.57 2.37
C LYS A 214 -2.22 -6.40 2.04
N ILE A 215 -2.89 -5.50 2.75
CA ILE A 215 -4.26 -5.08 2.50
C ILE A 215 -4.22 -3.60 2.17
N ASP A 216 -4.64 -3.27 0.94
CA ASP A 216 -4.69 -1.91 0.44
C ASP A 216 -6.00 -1.75 -0.34
N VAL A 217 -7.08 -1.64 0.42
CA VAL A 217 -8.45 -1.62 -0.11
C VAL A 217 -9.20 -0.48 0.53
N GLU A 218 -9.82 0.36 -0.30
CA GLU A 218 -10.49 1.58 0.19
C GLU A 218 -11.84 1.23 0.86
N ASP A 219 -11.85 1.26 2.20
CA ASP A 219 -13.04 1.04 3.06
C ASP A 219 -13.55 -0.41 3.11
N LEU A 220 -12.72 -1.39 2.78
CA LEU A 220 -13.07 -2.81 2.80
C LEU A 220 -12.17 -3.65 3.69
N GLU A 221 -11.32 -3.02 4.49
CA GLU A 221 -10.32 -3.70 5.30
C GLU A 221 -11.00 -4.66 6.29
N ALA A 222 -12.10 -4.24 6.91
CA ALA A 222 -12.90 -5.09 7.80
C ALA A 222 -13.49 -6.31 7.09
N ASP A 223 -13.98 -6.14 5.85
CA ASP A 223 -14.61 -7.20 5.08
C ASP A 223 -13.57 -8.19 4.56
N VAL A 224 -12.40 -7.72 4.12
CA VAL A 224 -11.25 -8.58 3.78
C VAL A 224 -10.81 -9.38 5.00
N LEU A 225 -10.60 -8.72 6.15
CA LEU A 225 -10.19 -9.40 7.39
C LEU A 225 -11.22 -10.47 7.82
N LYS A 226 -12.51 -10.20 7.63
CA LYS A 226 -13.59 -11.15 7.90
C LYS A 226 -13.61 -12.30 6.89
N GLY A 227 -13.36 -12.03 5.62
CA GLY A 227 -13.25 -13.04 4.56
C GLY A 227 -12.01 -13.94 4.66
N MET A 228 -10.99 -13.49 5.39
CA MET A 228 -9.74 -14.21 5.68
C MET A 228 -9.69 -14.78 7.11
N GLN A 229 -10.79 -14.73 7.86
CA GLN A 229 -10.77 -14.95 9.31
C GLN A 229 -10.18 -16.31 9.69
N GLN A 230 -10.57 -17.40 9.01
CA GLN A 230 -10.09 -18.74 9.34
C GLN A 230 -8.59 -18.86 9.04
N THR A 231 -8.16 -18.35 7.89
CA THR A 231 -6.75 -18.31 7.49
C THR A 231 -5.91 -17.51 8.49
N ILE A 232 -6.36 -16.32 8.90
CA ILE A 232 -5.63 -15.46 9.84
C ILE A 232 -5.50 -16.13 11.21
N LEU A 233 -6.58 -16.75 11.71
CA LEU A 233 -6.56 -17.45 13.00
C LEU A 233 -5.63 -18.66 12.97
N ARG A 234 -5.58 -19.39 11.84
CA ARG A 234 -4.75 -20.58 11.66
C ARG A 234 -3.27 -20.24 11.48
N ASP A 235 -2.94 -19.39 10.52
CA ASP A 235 -1.55 -19.17 10.10
C ASP A 235 -0.87 -18.01 10.83
N ARG A 236 -1.68 -17.15 11.48
CA ARG A 236 -1.23 -15.96 12.19
C ARG A 236 -0.24 -15.12 11.37
N PRO A 237 -0.56 -14.70 10.13
CA PRO A 237 0.35 -13.92 9.29
C PRO A 237 0.64 -12.53 9.89
N PHE A 238 1.76 -11.92 9.54
CA PHE A 238 1.89 -10.46 9.66
C PHE A 238 1.04 -9.78 8.58
N ILE A 239 0.35 -8.69 8.92
CA ILE A 239 -0.49 -7.97 7.96
C ILE A 239 -0.07 -6.51 7.93
N VAL A 240 0.27 -6.00 6.76
CA VAL A 240 0.44 -4.56 6.52
C VAL A 240 -0.84 -4.04 5.88
N CYS A 241 -1.53 -3.11 6.53
CA CYS A 241 -2.85 -2.65 6.12
C CYS A 241 -2.85 -1.13 5.96
N GLU A 242 -3.16 -0.60 4.77
CA GLU A 242 -3.49 0.82 4.62
C GLU A 242 -4.89 1.04 5.19
N ILE A 243 -5.03 1.97 6.13
CA ILE A 243 -6.34 2.34 6.69
C ILE A 243 -6.46 3.86 6.63
N LEU A 244 -7.34 4.35 5.75
CA LEU A 244 -7.56 5.79 5.61
C LEU A 244 -8.35 6.33 6.81
N PRO A 245 -8.04 7.54 7.32
CA PRO A 245 -8.87 8.17 8.34
C PRO A 245 -10.24 8.50 7.74
N ARG A 246 -11.30 7.95 8.34
CA ARG A 246 -12.70 8.16 7.95
C ARG A 246 -13.51 8.77 9.09
N GLU A 247 -14.64 9.39 8.75
CA GLU A 247 -15.55 9.98 9.74
C GLU A 247 -16.11 8.95 10.73
N HIS A 248 -16.32 7.70 10.28
CA HIS A 248 -16.75 6.59 11.14
C HIS A 248 -15.59 5.97 11.96
N GLY A 249 -14.39 6.54 11.90
CA GLY A 249 -13.23 6.17 12.71
C GLY A 249 -12.74 4.72 12.55
N ASN A 250 -13.11 4.05 11.46
CA ASN A 250 -12.76 2.65 11.17
C ASN A 250 -13.13 1.66 12.30
N GLU A 251 -14.27 1.89 12.97
CA GLU A 251 -14.72 1.07 14.11
C GLU A 251 -14.78 -0.42 13.78
N LYS A 252 -15.40 -0.80 12.66
CA LYS A 252 -15.50 -2.19 12.20
C LYS A 252 -14.12 -2.84 12.04
N THR A 253 -13.19 -2.16 11.36
CA THR A 253 -11.82 -2.66 11.16
C THR A 253 -11.12 -2.85 12.51
N ARG A 254 -11.28 -1.90 13.43
CA ARG A 254 -10.70 -2.00 14.77
C ARG A 254 -11.26 -3.17 15.58
N GLU A 255 -12.57 -3.39 15.52
CA GLU A 255 -13.22 -4.53 16.17
C GLU A 255 -12.74 -5.86 15.60
N MET A 256 -12.62 -5.96 14.27
CA MET A 256 -12.08 -7.14 13.60
C MET A 256 -10.64 -7.43 14.01
N VAL A 257 -9.75 -6.43 13.99
CA VAL A 257 -8.35 -6.58 14.44
C VAL A 257 -8.29 -7.10 15.87
N LYS A 258 -9.10 -6.53 16.78
CA LYS A 258 -9.17 -6.97 18.17
C LYS A 258 -9.71 -8.40 18.29
N ALA A 259 -10.77 -8.74 17.56
CA ALA A 259 -11.40 -10.06 17.57
C ALA A 259 -10.46 -11.16 17.07
N LEU A 260 -9.57 -10.84 16.13
CA LEU A 260 -8.52 -11.73 15.62
C LEU A 260 -7.35 -11.90 16.61
N GLY A 261 -7.32 -11.12 17.70
CA GLY A 261 -6.23 -11.12 18.68
C GLY A 261 -4.96 -10.47 18.15
N TYR A 262 -5.10 -9.47 17.29
CA TYR A 262 -3.98 -8.71 16.72
C TYR A 262 -3.80 -7.37 17.41
N THR A 263 -2.55 -6.88 17.43
CA THR A 263 -2.21 -5.54 17.87
C THR A 263 -1.82 -4.71 16.66
N ALA A 264 -2.38 -3.51 16.53
CA ALA A 264 -2.06 -2.60 15.44
C ALA A 264 -0.92 -1.64 15.84
N TYR A 265 0.08 -1.56 14.99
CA TYR A 265 1.19 -0.62 15.11
C TYR A 265 1.18 0.31 13.91
N TRP A 266 1.12 1.61 14.15
CA TRP A 266 1.27 2.61 13.10
C TRP A 266 2.71 2.61 12.59
N ILE A 267 2.88 2.48 11.27
CA ILE A 267 4.18 2.47 10.62
C ILE A 267 4.63 3.92 10.43
N THR A 268 5.77 4.28 11.03
CA THR A 268 6.34 5.63 10.93
C THR A 268 7.82 5.60 10.57
N ASN A 269 8.36 6.76 10.19
CA ASN A 269 9.79 6.93 9.95
C ASN A 269 10.64 6.72 11.23
N CYS A 270 10.02 6.85 12.40
CA CYS A 270 10.65 6.69 13.70
C CYS A 270 10.39 5.31 14.33
N GLY A 271 9.76 4.37 13.61
CA GLY A 271 9.43 3.03 14.11
C GLY A 271 7.93 2.74 14.14
N TYR A 272 7.55 1.72 14.91
CA TYR A 272 6.21 1.15 14.99
C TYR A 272 5.55 1.56 16.32
N ILE A 273 4.49 2.36 16.23
CA ILE A 273 3.81 2.93 17.41
C ILE A 273 2.52 2.16 17.68
N PRO A 274 2.33 1.50 18.84
CA PRO A 274 1.09 0.80 19.14
C PRO A 274 -0.08 1.80 19.19
N VAL A 275 -1.18 1.45 18.50
CA VAL A 275 -2.37 2.31 18.42
C VAL A 275 -3.64 1.54 18.73
N SER A 276 -4.59 2.23 19.35
CA SER A 276 -5.95 1.73 19.59
C SER A 276 -7.00 2.42 18.72
N ARG A 277 -6.59 3.35 17.85
CA ARG A 277 -7.48 4.09 16.93
C ARG A 277 -6.83 4.34 15.57
N PHE A 278 -7.66 4.33 14.53
CA PHE A 278 -7.29 4.50 13.13
C PHE A 278 -7.89 5.76 12.49
N ASP A 279 -8.38 6.69 13.30
CA ASP A 279 -9.13 7.88 12.89
C ASP A 279 -8.30 9.17 12.86
N ALA A 280 -7.08 9.15 13.40
CA ALA A 280 -6.23 10.32 13.43
C ALA A 280 -5.70 10.64 12.02
N ASP A 281 -5.92 11.88 11.58
CA ASP A 281 -5.28 12.43 10.38
C ASP A 281 -3.77 12.55 10.63
N ARG A 282 -3.01 11.70 9.95
CA ARG A 282 -1.58 11.52 10.15
C ARG A 282 -0.89 11.74 8.82
N SER A 283 -0.21 12.88 8.70
CA SER A 283 0.34 13.39 7.43
C SER A 283 1.50 12.57 6.83
N SER A 284 2.07 11.60 7.56
CA SER A 284 3.29 10.88 7.15
C SER A 284 3.05 9.50 6.51
N SER A 285 2.22 8.66 7.12
CA SER A 285 1.90 7.31 6.61
C SER A 285 0.53 6.88 7.11
N LYS A 286 -0.17 6.10 6.29
CA LYS A 286 -1.51 5.56 6.57
C LYS A 286 -1.50 4.05 6.77
N ASP A 287 -0.31 3.45 6.76
CA ASP A 287 -0.13 2.01 6.89
C ASP A 287 0.07 1.59 8.34
N PHE A 288 -0.48 0.43 8.65
CA PHE A 288 -0.39 -0.21 9.95
C PHE A 288 0.18 -1.61 9.80
N LEU A 289 1.11 -1.98 10.68
CA LEU A 289 1.48 -3.37 10.91
C LEU A 289 0.51 -3.95 11.94
N LEU A 290 -0.39 -4.82 11.49
CA LEU A 290 -1.20 -5.66 12.35
C LEU A 290 -0.38 -6.91 12.67
N SER A 291 -0.01 -7.03 13.94
CA SER A 291 0.86 -8.10 14.43
C SER A 291 0.06 -9.13 15.26
N PRO A 292 0.29 -10.44 15.05
CA PRO A 292 -0.28 -11.51 15.88
C PRO A 292 0.34 -11.59 17.27
N VAL A 293 1.45 -10.88 17.50
CA VAL A 293 2.19 -10.78 18.77
C VAL A 293 2.30 -9.32 19.22
N CYS A 294 2.39 -9.11 20.52
CA CYS A 294 2.56 -7.78 21.09
C CYS A 294 4.02 -7.59 21.55
N VAL A 295 4.72 -6.63 20.95
CA VAL A 295 6.01 -6.12 21.44
C VAL A 295 5.73 -4.91 22.32
N ALA A 296 6.26 -4.92 23.55
CA ALA A 296 6.09 -3.84 24.50
C ALA A 296 6.97 -2.62 24.15
N GLY A 297 6.45 -1.42 24.38
CA GLY A 297 7.15 -0.15 24.20
C GLY A 297 6.28 0.91 23.52
N ASP A 298 6.55 2.18 23.80
CA ASP A 298 5.83 3.30 23.19
C ASP A 298 6.19 3.49 21.70
N VAL A 299 7.42 3.11 21.33
CA VAL A 299 7.90 3.06 19.95
C VAL A 299 8.79 1.83 19.80
N VAL A 300 8.40 0.90 18.93
CA VAL A 300 9.19 -0.30 18.63
C VAL A 300 10.03 -0.02 17.38
N ASN A 301 11.35 -0.18 17.46
CA ASN A 301 12.26 0.17 16.36
C ASN A 301 12.81 -1.04 15.60
N ASP A 302 12.49 -2.25 16.07
CA ASP A 302 13.09 -3.47 15.59
C ASP A 302 12.01 -4.47 15.17
N LEU A 303 12.00 -4.81 13.88
CA LEU A 303 11.10 -5.82 13.33
C LEU A 303 11.51 -7.24 13.73
N GLU A 304 12.77 -7.48 14.10
CA GLU A 304 13.26 -8.79 14.54
C GLU A 304 12.56 -9.22 15.83
N ALA A 305 12.30 -8.29 16.75
CA ALA A 305 11.53 -8.56 17.96
C ALA A 305 10.13 -9.12 17.67
N PHE A 306 9.45 -8.62 16.64
CA PHE A 306 8.15 -9.17 16.23
C PHE A 306 8.30 -10.58 15.66
N TRP A 307 9.28 -10.77 14.78
CA TRP A 307 9.52 -12.04 14.11
C TRP A 307 9.83 -13.17 15.12
N GLU A 308 10.82 -12.96 15.98
CA GLU A 308 11.26 -13.93 16.99
C GLU A 308 10.15 -14.31 17.98
N LEU A 309 9.33 -13.34 18.41
CA LEU A 309 8.18 -13.60 19.27
C LEU A 309 7.11 -14.45 18.59
N ARG A 310 6.85 -14.23 17.29
CA ARG A 310 5.91 -15.08 16.52
C ARG A 310 6.44 -16.51 16.43
N GLN A 311 7.72 -16.69 16.10
CA GLN A 311 8.34 -18.03 16.02
C GLN A 311 8.27 -18.78 17.34
N THR A 312 8.60 -18.11 18.45
CA THR A 312 8.54 -18.72 19.78
C THR A 312 7.10 -19.10 20.18
N SER A 313 6.14 -18.26 19.83
CA SER A 313 4.72 -18.50 20.13
C SER A 313 4.15 -19.67 19.31
N CYS A 314 4.59 -19.83 18.06
CA CYS A 314 4.24 -20.98 17.23
C CYS A 314 4.81 -22.30 17.79
N LEU A 315 6.05 -22.28 18.30
CA LEU A 315 6.68 -23.47 18.92
C LEU A 315 5.97 -23.93 20.21
N LEU A 316 5.36 -23.01 20.96
CA LEU A 316 4.62 -23.35 22.19
C LEU A 316 3.20 -23.88 21.92
N ALA A 317 2.69 -23.68 20.70
CA ALA A 317 1.34 -24.09 20.30
C ALA A 317 1.29 -25.44 19.54
N SER A 318 2.45 -25.97 19.15
CA SER A 318 2.64 -27.28 18.48
C SER A 318 2.99 -28.39 19.45
#